data_AF-A0A946HT73-F1
#
_entry.id   AF-A0A946HT73-F1
#
_cell.length_a   1.000
_cell.length_b   1.000
_cell.length_c   1.000
_cell.angle_alpha   90.00
_cell.angle_beta   90.00
_cell.angle_gamma   90.00
#
_symmetry.space_group_name_H-M   'P 1'
#
loop_
_entity.id
_entity.type
_entity.pdbx_description
1 polymer ?
#
loop_
_entity_poly.entity_id
_entity_poly.type
_entity_poly.pdbx_seq_one_letter_code
_entity_poly.pdbx_strand_id
1 'polypeptide(L)'
;MTTSKQLILVDGSSYLFRAFHALPPLVNSKQQPTGAVKGVINMIRSLIKGHPDSNVAIVFDAKGKTFRSDLYSEYKATRPPMPDELRSQIEPIHQIVQAMGLPML
;
A
#
# COMPACT_ATOMS: atom_id res chain seq x y z
N MET A 1 -10.37 33.68 -4.71
CA MET A 1 -9.08 33.10 -4.28
C MET A 1 -9.22 31.59 -4.36
N THR A 2 -8.42 30.91 -5.20
CA THR A 2 -8.41 29.45 -5.25
C THR A 2 -7.72 28.93 -4.00
N THR A 3 -8.47 28.34 -3.08
CA THR A 3 -7.93 27.62 -1.94
C THR A 3 -7.09 26.46 -2.45
N SER A 4 -5.76 26.55 -2.30
CA SER A 4 -4.84 25.49 -2.67
C SER A 4 -5.11 24.27 -1.78
N LYS A 5 -5.77 23.25 -2.34
CA LYS A 5 -5.96 21.97 -1.64
C LYS A 5 -4.64 21.20 -1.62
N GLN A 6 -4.26 20.71 -0.46
CA GLN A 6 -3.06 19.88 -0.29
C GLN A 6 -3.21 18.57 -1.08
N LEU A 7 -2.15 18.17 -1.79
CA LEU A 7 -2.05 16.87 -2.45
C LEU A 7 -1.19 15.94 -1.60
N ILE A 8 -1.72 14.77 -1.26
CA ILE A 8 -1.04 13.74 -0.48
C ILE A 8 -0.87 12.49 -1.36
N LEU A 9 0.38 12.13 -1.62
CA LEU A 9 0.74 10.92 -2.34
C LEU A 9 1.25 9.89 -1.34
N VAL A 10 0.54 8.77 -1.22
CA VAL A 10 0.88 7.71 -0.28
C VAL A 10 1.66 6.63 -1.01
N ASP A 11 2.83 6.27 -0.48
CA ASP A 11 3.54 5.06 -0.87
C ASP A 11 2.81 3.83 -0.30
N GLY A 12 2.02 3.19 -1.17
CA GLY A 12 1.22 2.00 -0.86
C GLY A 12 2.08 0.78 -0.57
N SER A 13 3.21 0.61 -1.26
CA SER A 13 4.17 -0.47 -1.00
C SER A 13 4.73 -0.39 0.42
N SER A 14 5.13 0.81 0.85
CA SER A 14 5.60 1.07 2.21
C SER A 14 4.51 0.80 3.25
N TYR A 15 3.26 1.23 3.00
CA TYR A 15 2.13 0.96 3.89
C TYR A 15 1.86 -0.54 4.04
N LEU A 16 1.92 -1.31 2.95
CA LEU A 16 1.74 -2.77 2.96
C LEU A 16 2.72 -3.45 3.93
N PHE A 17 4.02 -3.18 3.77
CA PHE A 17 5.05 -3.78 4.63
C PHE A 17 4.92 -3.32 6.09
N ARG A 18 4.64 -2.02 6.32
CA ARG A 18 4.42 -1.49 7.68
C ARG A 18 3.23 -2.19 8.36
N ALA A 19 2.11 -2.33 7.67
CA ALA A 19 0.92 -2.99 8.19
C ALA A 19 1.17 -4.47 8.48
N PHE A 20 1.89 -5.16 7.59
CA PHE A 20 2.21 -6.58 7.73
C PHE A 20 3.05 -6.87 8.99
N HIS A 21 4.03 -6.01 9.30
CA HIS A 21 4.89 -6.20 10.48
C HIS A 21 4.32 -5.60 11.78
N ALA A 22 3.40 -4.65 11.70
CA ALA A 22 2.86 -3.97 12.88
C ALA A 22 1.71 -4.74 13.55
N LEU A 23 0.99 -5.59 12.80
CA LEU A 23 -0.16 -6.33 13.31
C LEU A 23 0.20 -7.82 13.47
N PRO A 24 -0.39 -8.52 14.45
CA PRO A 24 -0.26 -9.96 14.54
C PRO A 24 -0.86 -10.63 13.28
N PRO A 25 -0.50 -11.90 12.98
CA PRO A 25 -1.13 -12.65 11.91
C PRO A 25 -2.63 -12.77 12.14
N LEU A 26 -3.43 -12.03 11.36
CA LEU A 26 -4.88 -12.09 11.40
C LEU A 26 -5.37 -12.95 10.25
N VAL A 27 -6.22 -13.92 10.55
CA VAL A 27 -6.87 -14.79 9.56
C VAL A 27 -8.39 -14.69 9.68
N ASN A 28 -9.09 -14.78 8.56
CA ASN A 28 -10.55 -14.83 8.55
C ASN A 28 -11.06 -16.28 8.69
N SER A 29 -12.39 -16.46 8.73
CA SER A 29 -13.03 -17.79 8.85
C SER A 29 -12.74 -18.73 7.67
N LYS A 30 -12.24 -18.20 6.55
CA LYS A 30 -11.80 -18.97 5.37
C LYS A 30 -10.29 -19.22 5.37
N GLN A 31 -9.61 -19.01 6.51
CA GLN A 31 -8.15 -19.15 6.66
C GLN A 31 -7.32 -18.22 5.75
N GLN A 32 -7.89 -17.09 5.32
CA GLN A 32 -7.16 -16.12 4.50
C GLN A 32 -6.50 -15.07 5.40
N PRO A 33 -5.23 -14.70 5.15
CA PRO A 33 -4.56 -13.65 5.90
C PRO A 33 -5.19 -12.28 5.58
N THR A 34 -5.38 -11.46 6.61
CA THR A 34 -6.09 -10.16 6.55
C THR A 34 -5.40 -9.04 7.34
N GLY A 35 -4.26 -9.33 7.97
CA GLY A 35 -3.51 -8.37 8.80
C GLY A 35 -3.13 -7.11 8.02
N ALA A 36 -2.49 -7.27 6.85
CA ALA A 36 -2.08 -6.15 6.03
C ALA A 36 -3.29 -5.38 5.48
N VAL A 37 -4.37 -6.07 5.11
CA VAL A 37 -5.64 -5.44 4.68
C VAL A 37 -6.14 -4.49 5.76
N LYS A 38 -6.30 -5.00 6.99
CA LYS A 38 -6.79 -4.20 8.12
C LYS A 38 -5.87 -3.00 8.40
N GLY A 39 -4.56 -3.22 8.43
CA GLY A 39 -3.59 -2.18 8.75
C GLY A 39 -3.57 -1.06 7.71
N VAL A 40 -3.47 -1.39 6.42
CA VAL A 40 -3.43 -0.40 5.33
C VAL A 40 -4.69 0.45 5.31
N ILE A 41 -5.87 -0.18 5.35
CA ILE A 41 -7.14 0.55 5.28
C ILE A 41 -7.32 1.46 6.49
N ASN A 42 -6.91 1.04 7.70
CA ASN A 42 -6.95 1.89 8.88
C ASN A 42 -6.01 3.10 8.74
N MET A 43 -4.80 2.90 8.23
CA MET A 43 -3.84 3.99 8.00
C MET A 43 -4.38 5.01 7.00
N ILE A 44 -4.95 4.55 5.88
CA ILE A 44 -5.58 5.41 4.87
C ILE A 44 -6.76 6.19 5.46
N ARG A 45 -7.66 5.52 6.19
CA ARG A 45 -8.81 6.18 6.83
C ARG A 45 -8.38 7.24 7.84
N SER A 46 -7.34 6.95 8.63
CA SER A 46 -6.78 7.92 9.59
C SER A 46 -6.17 9.13 8.88
N LEU A 47 -5.47 8.91 7.76
CA LEU A 47 -4.87 9.98 6.96
C LEU A 47 -5.93 10.93 6.39
N ILE A 48 -6.98 10.38 5.77
CA ILE A 48 -8.10 11.14 5.21
C ILE A 48 -8.82 11.91 6.31
N LYS A 49 -9.09 11.27 7.46
CA LYS A 49 -9.74 11.93 8.60
C LYS A 49 -8.92 13.10 9.14
N GLY A 50 -7.58 12.99 9.14
CA GLY A 50 -6.69 14.07 9.56
C GLY A 50 -6.55 15.20 8.55
N HIS A 51 -6.94 14.99 7.29
CA HIS A 51 -6.75 15.93 6.18
C HIS A 51 -8.01 15.99 5.29
N PRO A 52 -9.17 16.43 5.81
CA PRO A 52 -10.47 16.31 5.15
C PRO A 52 -10.56 17.05 3.80
N ASP A 53 -9.80 18.13 3.62
CA ASP A 53 -9.83 18.95 2.40
C ASP A 53 -8.74 18.59 1.38
N SER A 54 -7.95 17.54 1.65
CA SER A 54 -6.83 17.13 0.80
C SER A 54 -7.25 16.21 -0.34
N ASN A 55 -6.55 16.32 -1.47
CA ASN A 55 -6.57 15.31 -2.51
C ASN A 55 -5.61 14.19 -2.13
N VAL A 56 -6.08 12.95 -2.09
CA VAL A 56 -5.25 11.79 -1.70
C VAL A 56 -5.17 10.81 -2.87
N ALA A 57 -3.97 10.35 -3.20
CA ALA A 57 -3.74 9.27 -4.15
C ALA A 57 -2.79 8.23 -3.56
N ILE A 58 -3.02 6.96 -3.88
CA ILE A 58 -2.17 5.85 -3.44
C ILE A 58 -1.29 5.40 -4.62
N VAL A 59 0.00 5.23 -4.38
CA VAL A 59 0.98 4.87 -5.40
C VAL A 59 1.62 3.54 -5.01
N PHE A 60 1.53 2.54 -5.89
CA PHE A 60 2.17 1.24 -5.71
C PHE A 60 3.37 1.12 -6.66
N ASP A 61 4.33 0.28 -6.26
CA ASP A 61 5.46 -0.02 -7.15
C ASP A 61 4.98 -0.77 -8.40
N ALA A 62 5.46 -0.32 -9.56
CA ALA A 62 5.25 -1.03 -10.81
C ALA A 62 5.87 -2.43 -10.75
N LYS A 63 5.19 -3.42 -11.33
CA LYS A 63 5.73 -4.77 -11.47
C LYS A 63 6.90 -4.77 -12.46
N GLY A 64 7.97 -5.51 -12.13
CA GLY A 64 9.05 -5.85 -13.06
C GLY A 64 10.40 -5.21 -12.74
N LYS A 65 11.38 -5.45 -13.63
CA LYS A 65 12.69 -4.83 -13.55
C LYS A 65 12.58 -3.35 -13.90
N THR A 66 13.30 -2.53 -13.15
CA THR A 66 13.42 -1.09 -13.44
C THR A 66 14.72 -0.84 -14.19
N PHE A 67 14.83 0.30 -14.88
CA PHE A 67 16.10 0.71 -15.51
C PHE A 67 17.29 0.68 -14.52
N ARG A 68 17.03 0.90 -13.21
CA ARG A 68 18.05 0.85 -12.16
C ARG A 68 18.61 -0.56 -11.96
N SER A 69 17.79 -1.58 -12.18
CA SER A 69 18.20 -2.98 -12.14
C SER A 69 19.10 -3.34 -13.32
N ASP A 70 18.91 -2.69 -14.47
CA ASP A 70 19.75 -2.89 -15.66
C ASP A 70 21.07 -2.13 -15.55
N LEU A 71 21.05 -0.93 -14.96
CA LEU A 71 22.24 -0.12 -14.71
C LEU A 71 23.12 -0.69 -13.59
N TYR A 72 22.52 -1.31 -12.58
CA TYR A 72 23.22 -1.86 -11.42
C TYR A 72 22.55 -3.15 -10.94
N SER A 73 23.17 -4.28 -11.26
CA SER A 73 22.63 -5.63 -10.99
C SER A 73 22.48 -5.96 -9.51
N GLU A 74 23.26 -5.32 -8.63
CA GLU A 74 23.18 -5.51 -7.18
C GLU A 74 22.10 -4.63 -6.52
N TYR A 75 21.47 -3.73 -7.27
CA TYR A 75 20.41 -2.87 -6.76
C TYR A 75 19.23 -3.69 -6.23
N LYS A 76 18.98 -3.63 -4.91
CA LYS A 76 17.94 -4.39 -4.20
C LYS A 76 18.08 -5.92 -4.31
N ALA A 77 19.21 -6.46 -4.77
CA ALA A 77 19.40 -7.90 -4.98
C ALA A 77 19.30 -8.73 -3.68
N THR A 78 19.60 -8.12 -2.53
CA THR A 78 19.54 -8.76 -1.20
C THR A 78 18.17 -8.67 -0.54
N ARG A 79 17.17 -8.06 -1.18
CA ARG A 79 15.83 -7.98 -0.57
C ARG A 79 15.19 -9.37 -0.59
N PRO A 80 14.70 -9.86 0.57
CA PRO A 80 13.96 -11.11 0.59
C PRO A 80 12.70 -10.99 -0.29
N PRO A 81 12.26 -12.09 -0.91
CA PRO A 81 11.00 -12.10 -1.63
C PRO A 81 9.86 -11.70 -0.68
N MET A 82 8.85 -11.04 -1.23
CA MET A 82 7.66 -10.69 -0.46
C MET A 82 7.00 -11.97 0.07
N PRO A 83 6.70 -12.05 1.39
CA PRO A 83 6.02 -13.19 1.99
C PRO A 83 4.70 -13.50 1.29
N ASP A 84 4.38 -14.78 1.10
CA ASP A 84 3.18 -15.18 0.35
C ASP A 84 1.88 -14.70 1.01
N GLU A 85 1.84 -14.67 2.34
CA GLU A 85 0.73 -14.12 3.12
C GLU A 85 0.48 -12.63 2.82
N LEU A 86 1.55 -11.86 2.60
CA LEU A 86 1.44 -10.46 2.21
C LEU A 86 1.04 -10.34 0.74
N ARG A 87 1.64 -11.16 -0.13
CA ARG A 87 1.35 -11.18 -1.57
C ARG A 87 -0.13 -11.45 -1.84
N SER A 88 -0.75 -12.39 -1.13
CA SER A 88 -2.17 -12.72 -1.30
C SER A 88 -3.12 -11.60 -0.87
N GLN A 89 -2.64 -10.61 -0.10
CA GLN A 89 -3.43 -9.49 0.39
C GLN A 89 -3.37 -8.25 -0.51
N ILE A 90 -2.43 -8.18 -1.47
CA ILE A 90 -2.28 -7.01 -2.36
C ILE A 90 -3.55 -6.77 -3.18
N GLU A 91 -4.04 -7.79 -3.86
CA GLU A 91 -5.21 -7.67 -4.74
C GLU A 91 -6.47 -7.21 -3.98
N PRO A 92 -6.83 -7.82 -2.82
CA PRO A 92 -7.90 -7.28 -1.98
C PRO A 92 -7.70 -5.82 -1.56
N ILE A 93 -6.47 -5.41 -1.25
CA ILE A 93 -6.17 -4.03 -0.85
C ILE A 93 -6.41 -3.05 -2.00
N HIS A 94 -5.94 -3.39 -3.21
CA HIS A 94 -6.19 -2.59 -4.41
C HIS A 94 -7.69 -2.42 -4.67
N GLN A 95 -8.45 -3.52 -4.58
CA GLN A 95 -9.90 -3.51 -4.77
C GLN A 95 -10.61 -2.61 -3.75
N ILE A 96 -10.20 -2.66 -2.48
CA ILE A 96 -10.78 -1.80 -1.44
C ILE A 96 -10.40 -0.34 -1.66
N VAL A 97 -9.13 -0.03 -2.00
CA VAL A 97 -8.69 1.35 -2.29
C VAL A 97 -9.49 1.94 -3.46
N GLN A 98 -9.71 1.16 -4.51
CA GLN A 98 -10.55 1.57 -5.64
C GLN A 98 -12.01 1.76 -5.22
N ALA A 99 -12.57 0.85 -4.40
CA ALA A 99 -13.93 0.96 -3.88
C ALA A 99 -14.12 2.16 -2.94
N MET A 100 -13.06 2.62 -2.27
CA MET A 100 -13.04 3.86 -1.50
C MET A 100 -13.06 5.12 -2.39
N GLY A 101 -12.96 4.98 -3.71
CA GLY A 101 -12.94 6.08 -4.67
C GLY A 101 -11.60 6.82 -4.74
N LEU A 102 -10.52 6.22 -4.22
CA LEU A 102 -9.20 6.83 -4.23
C LEU A 102 -8.46 6.54 -5.55
N PRO A 103 -7.85 7.54 -6.18
CA PRO A 103 -6.92 7.33 -7.28
C PRO A 103 -5.78 6.40 -6.87
N MET A 104 -5.45 5.45 -7.75
CA MET A 104 -4.38 4.48 -7.55
C MET A 104 -3.48 4.45 -8.79
N LEU A 105 -2.16 4.50 -8.56
CA LEU A 105 -1.11 4.52 -9.57
C LEU A 105 -0.18 3.32 -9.40
#